data_AF-A0A3N7AKJ7-F1
#
_entry.id   AF-A0A3N7AKJ7-F1
#
_cell.length_a   1.000
_cell.length_b   1.000
_cell.length_c   1.000
_cell.angle_alpha   90.00
_cell.angle_beta   90.00
_cell.angle_gamma   90.00
#
_symmetry.space_group_name_H-M   'P 1'
#
loop_
_entity.id
_entity.type
_entity.pdbx_description
1 polymer ?
#
loop_
_entity_poly.entity_id
_entity_poly.type
_entity_poly.pdbx_seq_one_letter_code
_entity_poly.pdbx_strand_id
1 'polypeptide(L)'
;MERSAVARRGRIQIESHEKAIKKWLSELSISRDSLFALEHTGHYGTCLVKLLSEQGYTFYLLNPLEIKRPIGIQRDESDAKDAYRIAEYIITNRHNIGYRRIS
;
A
#
# COMPACT_ATOMS: atom_id res chain seq x y z
N MET A 1 -24.30 -8.97 -1.81
CA MET A 1 -23.47 -9.23 -3.01
C MET A 1 -22.02 -9.13 -2.58
N GLU A 2 -21.46 -10.22 -2.07
CA GLU A 2 -20.05 -10.28 -1.68
C GLU A 2 -19.19 -10.29 -2.94
N ARG A 3 -18.46 -9.20 -3.17
CA ARG A 3 -17.50 -9.12 -4.26
C ARG A 3 -16.27 -9.92 -3.83
N SER A 4 -16.12 -11.11 -4.38
CA SER A 4 -14.95 -11.97 -4.17
C SER A 4 -13.67 -11.19 -4.54
N ALA A 5 -12.86 -10.87 -3.54
CA ALA A 5 -11.54 -10.29 -3.77
C ALA A 5 -10.67 -11.35 -4.45
N VAL A 6 -10.32 -11.15 -5.72
CA VAL A 6 -9.35 -12.01 -6.40
C VAL A 6 -7.97 -11.67 -5.86
N ALA A 7 -7.46 -12.51 -4.96
CA ALA A 7 -6.11 -12.36 -4.42
C ALA A 7 -5.08 -12.72 -5.51
N ARG A 8 -4.55 -11.71 -6.20
CA ARG A 8 -3.35 -11.87 -7.03
C ARG A 8 -2.11 -11.67 -6.15
N ARG A 9 -1.34 -12.74 -5.93
CA ARG A 9 -0.04 -12.66 -5.24
C ARG A 9 1.07 -12.47 -6.28
N GLY A 10 1.87 -11.42 -6.11
CA GLY A 10 3.03 -11.14 -6.95
C GLY A 10 3.98 -10.20 -6.23
N ARG A 11 5.29 -10.34 -6.50
CA ARG A 11 6.32 -9.41 -6.03
C ARG A 11 6.85 -8.65 -7.24
N ILE A 12 6.83 -7.33 -7.15
CA ILE A 12 7.37 -6.44 -8.18
C ILE A 12 8.29 -5.44 -7.49
N GLN A 13 9.44 -5.19 -8.10
CA GLN A 13 10.33 -4.10 -7.73
C GLN A 13 10.42 -3.16 -8.93
N ILE A 14 10.16 -1.88 -8.71
CA ILE A 14 10.22 -0.84 -9.74
C ILE A 14 11.12 0.30 -9.25
N GLU A 15 11.62 1.09 -10.20
CA GLU A 15 12.34 2.32 -9.87
C GLU A 15 11.40 3.40 -9.31
N SER A 16 11.90 4.20 -8.38
CA SER A 16 11.11 5.21 -7.65
C SER A 16 10.86 6.51 -8.42
N HIS A 17 11.27 6.59 -9.69
CA HIS A 17 11.09 7.79 -10.51
C HIS A 17 9.70 7.81 -11.18
N GLU A 18 9.18 9.02 -11.42
CA GLU A 18 7.79 9.25 -11.82
C GLU A 18 7.33 8.42 -13.02
N LYS A 19 8.17 8.33 -14.06
CA LYS A 19 7.86 7.59 -15.30
C LYS A 19 7.66 6.10 -15.07
N ALA A 20 8.51 5.47 -14.26
CA ALA A 20 8.39 4.05 -13.93
C ALA A 20 7.12 3.77 -13.11
N ILE A 21 6.82 4.60 -12.11
CA ILE A 21 5.62 4.43 -11.28
C ILE A 21 4.34 4.64 -12.11
N LYS A 22 4.29 5.68 -12.97
CA LYS A 22 3.15 5.91 -13.87
C LYS A 22 2.91 4.72 -14.80
N LYS A 23 3.98 4.18 -15.41
CA LYS A 23 3.90 3.00 -16.27
C LYS A 23 3.33 1.80 -15.48
N TRP A 24 3.90 1.51 -14.32
CA TRP A 24 3.44 0.42 -13.46
C TRP A 24 1.97 0.55 -13.06
N LEU A 25 1.52 1.75 -12.65
CA LEU A 25 0.11 2.00 -12.32
C LEU A 25 -0.83 1.77 -13.50
N SER A 26 -0.39 2.07 -14.73
CA SER A 26 -1.19 1.81 -15.94
C SER A 26 -1.29 0.32 -16.28
N GLU A 27 -0.24 -0.45 -15.98
CA GLU A 27 -0.20 -1.90 -16.23
C GLU A 27 -1.00 -2.69 -15.19
N LEU A 28 -1.11 -2.16 -13.96
CA LEU A 28 -1.73 -2.84 -12.82
C LEU A 28 -3.20 -3.25 -13.07
N SER A 29 -3.91 -2.58 -13.99
CA SER A 29 -5.30 -2.88 -14.38
C SER A 29 -6.23 -3.11 -13.19
N ILE A 30 -6.07 -2.31 -12.12
CA ILE A 30 -6.89 -2.38 -10.90
C ILE A 30 -8.03 -1.36 -10.94
N SER A 31 -9.13 -1.66 -10.26
CA SER A 31 -10.24 -0.71 -10.10
C SER A 31 -9.81 0.53 -9.30
N ARG A 32 -10.39 1.69 -9.57
CA ARG A 32 -10.23 2.91 -8.75
C ARG A 32 -10.77 2.74 -7.33
N ASP A 33 -11.68 1.79 -7.13
CA ASP A 33 -12.19 1.39 -5.81
C ASP A 33 -11.16 0.59 -4.99
N SER A 34 -10.03 0.22 -5.61
CA SER A 34 -8.98 -0.51 -4.92
C SER A 34 -8.24 0.39 -3.95
N LEU A 35 -7.80 -0.21 -2.85
CA LEU A 35 -7.10 0.48 -1.79
C LEU A 35 -5.61 0.11 -1.80
N PHE A 36 -4.75 1.12 -1.74
CA PHE A 36 -3.33 0.93 -1.53
C PHE A 36 -2.96 1.04 -0.05
N ALA A 37 -2.06 0.16 0.39
CA ALA A 37 -1.53 0.13 1.74
C ALA A 37 -0.02 0.35 1.68
N LEU A 38 0.49 1.39 2.33
CA LEU A 38 1.90 1.80 2.24
C LEU A 38 2.46 2.05 3.65
N GLU A 39 3.67 1.58 3.92
CA GLU A 39 4.45 2.06 5.07
C GLU A 39 4.95 3.47 4.76
N HIS A 40 4.86 4.36 5.75
CA HIS A 40 5.39 5.71 5.67
C HIS A 40 6.93 5.67 5.83
N THR A 41 7.64 5.53 4.71
CA THR A 41 9.11 5.47 4.65
C THR A 41 9.78 6.85 4.53
N GLY A 42 9.05 7.94 4.78
CA GLY A 42 9.56 9.30 4.61
C GLY A 42 9.61 9.72 3.14
N HIS A 43 10.63 10.49 2.73
CA HIS A 43 10.73 11.06 1.38
C HIS A 43 10.77 10.03 0.24
N TYR A 44 11.20 8.79 0.53
CA TYR A 44 11.27 7.73 -0.47
C TYR A 44 9.90 7.34 -1.05
N GLY A 45 8.82 7.47 -0.27
CA GLY A 45 7.46 7.18 -0.72
C GLY A 45 6.74 8.36 -1.37
N THR A 46 7.30 9.57 -1.34
CA THR A 46 6.59 10.81 -1.73
C THR A 46 6.14 10.81 -3.19
N CYS A 47 6.96 10.30 -4.12
CA CYS A 47 6.60 10.25 -5.54
C CYS A 47 5.39 9.33 -5.77
N LEU A 48 5.37 8.15 -5.14
CA LEU A 48 4.26 7.20 -5.25
C LEU A 48 2.97 7.78 -4.67
N VAL A 49 3.04 8.36 -3.47
CA VAL A 49 1.88 8.99 -2.81
C VAL A 49 1.30 10.12 -3.66
N LYS A 50 2.16 10.99 -4.19
CA LYS A 50 1.75 12.06 -5.11
C LYS A 50 0.98 11.51 -6.31
N LEU A 51 1.53 10.49 -6.97
CA LEU A 51 0.92 9.90 -8.17
C LEU A 51 -0.38 9.16 -7.89
N LEU A 52 -0.48 8.46 -6.76
CA LEU A 52 -1.73 7.84 -6.33
C LEU A 52 -2.81 8.89 -6.11
N SER A 53 -2.46 10.00 -5.44
CA SER A 53 -3.35 11.14 -5.22
C SER A 53 -3.80 11.79 -6.52
N GLU A 54 -2.87 12.12 -7.42
CA GLU A 54 -3.17 12.76 -8.72
C GLU A 54 -4.07 11.89 -9.60
N GLN A 55 -3.97 10.57 -9.49
CA GLN A 55 -4.79 9.62 -10.25
C GLN A 55 -6.09 9.22 -9.53
N GLY A 56 -6.37 9.79 -8.36
CA GLY A 56 -7.62 9.55 -7.61
C GLY A 56 -7.71 8.17 -6.96
N TYR A 57 -6.59 7.52 -6.66
CA TYR A 57 -6.58 6.27 -5.92
C TYR A 57 -6.75 6.52 -4.41
N THR A 58 -7.40 5.58 -3.73
CA THR A 58 -7.46 5.59 -2.27
C THR A 58 -6.24 4.86 -1.71
N PHE A 59 -5.56 5.46 -0.73
CA PHE A 59 -4.40 4.85 -0.10
C PHE A 59 -4.32 5.15 1.41
N TYR A 60 -3.63 4.30 2.14
CA TYR A 60 -3.25 4.50 3.54
C TYR A 60 -1.74 4.56 3.69
N LEU A 61 -1.28 5.59 4.39
CA LEU A 61 0.09 5.70 4.88
C LEU A 61 0.10 5.29 6.35
N LEU A 62 0.70 4.14 6.63
CA LEU A 62 0.83 3.58 7.97
C LEU A 62 2.16 4.00 8.58
N ASN A 63 2.17 4.38 9.85
CA ASN A 63 3.43 4.60 10.55
C ASN A 63 4.14 3.25 10.78
N PRO A 64 5.45 3.12 10.50
CA PRO A 64 6.25 1.93 10.84
C PRO A 64 5.98 1.39 12.24
N LEU A 65 5.82 2.30 13.21
CA LEU A 65 5.59 1.97 14.62
C LEU A 65 4.19 1.39 14.86
N GLU A 66 3.19 1.77 14.08
CA GLU A 66 1.83 1.23 14.19
C GLU A 66 1.77 -0.22 13.72
N ILE A 67 2.55 -0.57 12.69
CA ILE A 67 2.62 -1.93 12.15
C ILE A 67 3.49 -2.83 13.03
N LYS A 68 4.65 -2.32 13.50
CA LYS A 68 5.66 -3.13 14.20
C LYS A 68 5.33 -3.40 15.67
N ARG A 69 4.57 -2.52 16.34
CA ARG A 69 4.16 -2.70 17.75
C ARG A 69 3.35 -3.98 18.02
N PRO A 70 2.32 -4.32 17.21
CA PRO A 70 1.56 -5.55 17.43
C PRO A 70 2.28 -6.83 16.98
N ILE A 71 3.26 -6.75 16.07
CA ILE A 71 3.85 -7.92 15.39
C ILE A 71 5.22 -8.33 16.00
N GLY A 72 5.91 -7.41 16.69
CA GLY A 72 7.27 -7.62 17.19
C GLY A 72 8.32 -7.42 16.08
N ILE A 73 9.57 -7.13 16.47
CA ILE A 73 10.67 -6.92 15.53
C ILE A 73 11.25 -8.29 15.14
N GLN A 74 10.83 -8.87 14.02
CA GLN A 74 11.48 -10.04 13.42
C GLN A 74 12.59 -9.58 12.46
N ARG A 75 13.80 -10.13 12.64
CA ARG A 75 15.05 -9.69 11.96
C ARG A 75 15.28 -10.34 10.59
N ASP A 76 14.38 -11.20 10.11
CA ASP A 76 14.49 -12.01 8.90
C ASP A 76 13.42 -11.68 7.84
N GLU A 77 12.94 -10.44 7.82
CA GLU A 77 11.80 -10.03 7.01
C GLU A 77 12.19 -9.63 5.58
N SER A 78 11.56 -10.26 4.60
CA SER A 78 11.60 -9.82 3.20
C SER A 78 10.52 -8.76 2.98
N ASP A 79 10.80 -7.76 2.12
CA ASP A 79 9.85 -6.72 1.69
C ASP A 79 8.47 -7.28 1.28
N ALA A 80 8.44 -8.50 0.72
CA ALA A 80 7.18 -9.15 0.33
C ALA A 80 6.33 -9.62 1.52
N LYS A 81 6.96 -10.11 2.59
CA LYS A 81 6.26 -10.48 3.83
C LYS A 81 5.72 -9.23 4.52
N ASP A 82 6.51 -8.16 4.52
CA ASP A 82 6.10 -6.89 5.12
C ASP A 82 4.91 -6.26 4.37
N ALA A 83 4.96 -6.22 3.03
CA ALA A 83 3.85 -5.77 2.19
C ALA A 83 2.56 -6.59 2.43
N TYR A 84 2.67 -7.91 2.61
CA TYR A 84 1.52 -8.76 2.92
C TYR A 84 0.93 -8.44 4.29
N ARG A 85 1.77 -8.28 5.32
CA ARG A 85 1.32 -7.93 6.68
C ARG A 85 0.65 -6.56 6.74
N ILE A 86 1.19 -5.59 6.00
CA ILE A 86 0.57 -4.28 5.84
C ILE A 86 -0.83 -4.41 5.24
N ALA A 87 -0.99 -5.20 4.17
CA ALA A 87 -2.31 -5.43 3.56
C ALA A 87 -3.28 -6.13 4.54
N GLU A 88 -2.81 -7.15 5.25
CA GLU A 88 -3.60 -7.89 6.25
C GLU A 88 -4.05 -7.01 7.43
N TYR A 89 -3.15 -6.17 7.95
CA TYR A 89 -3.44 -5.20 9.01
C TYR A 89 -4.56 -4.25 8.57
N ILE A 90 -4.47 -3.69 7.37
CA ILE A 90 -5.51 -2.78 6.86
C ILE A 90 -6.85 -3.49 6.68
N ILE A 91 -6.86 -4.72 6.16
CA ILE A 91 -8.10 -5.49 5.99
C ILE A 91 -8.77 -5.76 7.35
N THR A 92 -7.97 -6.13 8.35
CA THR A 92 -8.44 -6.48 9.70
C THR A 92 -8.89 -5.25 10.47
N ASN A 93 -8.17 -4.13 10.34
CA ASN A 93 -8.40 -2.90 11.08
C ASN A 93 -9.20 -1.86 10.28
N ARG A 94 -9.81 -2.24 9.14
CA ARG A 94 -10.51 -1.34 8.20
C ARG A 94 -11.54 -0.41 8.82
N HIS A 95 -12.14 -0.81 9.95
CA HIS A 95 -13.17 -0.07 10.67
C HIS A 95 -12.60 0.91 11.71
N ASN A 96 -11.33 0.75 12.09
CA ASN A 96 -10.66 1.49 13.16
C ASN A 96 -9.56 2.42 12.62
N ILE A 97 -9.07 2.19 11.40
CA ILE A 97 -8.18 3.12 10.70
C ILE A 97 -9.01 4.28 10.14
N GLY A 98 -8.81 5.48 10.71
CA GLY A 98 -9.46 6.69 10.22
C GLY A 98 -9.12 6.93 8.75
N TYR A 99 -10.13 7.06 7.89
CA TYR A 99 -9.96 7.37 6.48
C TYR A 99 -9.21 8.69 6.32
N ARG A 100 -7.93 8.64 5.98
CA ARG A 100 -7.22 9.84 5.55
C ARG A 100 -7.18 9.87 4.03
N ARG A 101 -8.33 10.20 3.44
CA ARG A 101 -8.37 10.61 2.04
C ARG A 101 -7.65 11.95 1.98
N ILE A 102 -6.40 11.96 1.51
CA ILE A 102 -5.73 13.21 1.17
C ILE A 102 -6.41 13.67 -0.12
N SER A 103 -7.42 14.53 0.05
CA SER A 103 -8.14 15.25 -1.02
C SER A 103 -7.39 16.50 -1.42
#